data_AF-A0A401GJE6-F1
#
_entry.id   AF-A0A401GJE6-F1
#
_cell.length_a   1.000
_cell.length_b   1.000
_cell.length_c   1.000
_cell.angle_alpha   90.00
_cell.angle_beta   90.00
_cell.angle_gamma   90.00
#
_symmetry.space_group_name_H-M   'P 1'
#
loop_
_entity.id
_entity.type
_entity.pdbx_description
1 polymer ?
#
loop_
_entity_poly.entity_id
_entity_poly.type
_entity_poly.pdbx_seq_one_letter_code
_entity_poly.pdbx_strand_id
1 'polypeptide(L)'
;MKFMGVQEFAQRALANLKMVHNAIIASCTHQTFQANKLRQEEPEFTIGSKLYLSTQNLALPKGRARKLMPKFIGPYEITDVHAATSNYTLELPQELKDRRILPTFHVSLLR
;
A
#
# COMPACT_ATOMS: atom_id res chain seq x y z
N MET A 1 -53.22 29.83 10.21
CA MET A 1 -52.51 29.42 11.45
C MET A 1 -51.12 28.92 11.08
N LYS A 2 -50.06 29.51 11.64
CA LYS A 2 -48.67 29.13 11.39
C LYS A 2 -48.24 28.17 12.50
N PHE A 3 -48.09 26.88 12.18
CA PHE A 3 -47.75 25.86 13.18
C PHE A 3 -46.26 25.92 13.54
N MET A 4 -45.91 26.68 14.60
CA MET A 4 -44.51 26.93 14.98
C MET A 4 -43.71 25.66 15.28
N GLY A 5 -44.31 24.68 15.97
CA GLY A 5 -43.62 23.42 16.30
C GLY A 5 -43.18 22.60 15.09
N VAL A 6 -43.95 22.62 13.98
CA VAL A 6 -43.57 21.93 12.74
C VAL A 6 -42.39 22.65 12.07
N GLN A 7 -42.37 23.98 12.13
CA GLN A 7 -41.28 24.79 11.58
C GLN A 7 -39.98 24.61 12.36
N GLU A 8 -40.05 24.59 13.69
CA GLU A 8 -38.90 24.35 14.56
C GLU A 8 -38.32 22.95 14.35
N PHE A 9 -39.17 21.93 14.24
CA PHE A 9 -38.72 20.57 13.93
C PHE A 9 -37.99 20.50 12.59
N ALA A 10 -38.56 21.09 11.54
CA ALA A 10 -37.95 21.12 10.21
C ALA A 10 -36.61 21.87 10.21
N GLN A 11 -36.52 23.01 10.90
CA GLN A 11 -35.27 23.77 11.05
C GLN A 11 -34.20 22.96 11.77
N ARG A 12 -34.56 22.27 12.86
CA ARG A 12 -33.64 21.41 13.60
C ARG A 12 -33.16 20.22 12.77
N ALA A 13 -34.05 19.57 12.04
CA ALA A 13 -33.69 18.48 11.13
C ALA A 13 -32.70 18.95 10.05
N LEU A 14 -32.94 20.14 9.47
CA LEU A 14 -32.06 20.73 8.47
C LEU A 14 -30.70 21.14 9.04
N ALA A 15 -30.66 21.68 10.27
CA ALA A 15 -29.43 22.01 10.97
C ALA A 15 -28.61 20.74 11.29
N ASN A 16 -29.27 19.69 11.79
CA ASN A 16 -28.64 18.41 12.06
C ASN A 16 -28.06 17.80 10.79
N LEU A 17 -28.80 17.83 9.67
CA LEU A 17 -28.34 17.31 8.40
C LEU A 17 -27.09 18.05 7.90
N LYS A 18 -27.08 19.39 8.00
CA LYS A 18 -25.89 20.19 7.67
C LYS A 18 -24.70 19.86 8.57
N MET A 19 -24.93 19.70 9.87
CA MET A 19 -23.88 19.35 10.83
C MET A 19 -23.28 17.98 10.52
N VAL A 20 -24.13 16.97 10.27
CA VAL A 20 -23.71 15.61 9.91
C VAL A 20 -22.90 15.62 8.61
N HIS A 21 -23.37 16.34 7.59
CA HIS A 21 -22.66 16.46 6.32
C HIS A 21 -21.26 17.04 6.48
N ASN A 22 -21.13 18.15 7.22
CA ASN A 22 -19.84 18.78 7.48
C ASN A 22 -18.92 17.87 8.29
N ALA A 23 -19.46 17.14 9.28
CA ALA A 23 -18.68 16.20 10.08
C ALA A 23 -18.13 15.04 9.23
N ILE A 24 -18.91 14.53 8.27
CA ILE A 24 -18.45 13.49 7.33
C ILE A 24 -17.30 14.03 6.48
N ILE A 25 -17.45 15.21 5.90
CA ILE A 25 -16.39 15.83 5.08
C ILE A 25 -15.13 16.03 5.92
N ALA A 26 -15.25 16.62 7.10
CA ALA A 26 -14.12 16.85 8.00
C ALA A 26 -13.42 15.52 8.35
N SER A 27 -14.19 14.47 8.65
CA SER A 27 -13.64 13.14 8.93
C SER A 27 -12.91 12.55 7.73
N CYS A 28 -13.46 12.62 6.52
CA CYS A 28 -12.78 12.19 5.29
C CYS A 28 -11.48 12.98 5.05
N THR A 29 -11.50 14.30 5.22
CA THR A 29 -10.28 15.13 5.07
C THR A 29 -9.22 14.77 6.10
N HIS A 30 -9.62 14.47 7.34
CA HIS A 30 -8.69 14.07 8.39
C HIS A 30 -8.10 12.69 8.10
N GLN A 31 -8.93 11.71 7.72
CA GLN A 31 -8.48 10.37 7.38
C GLN A 31 -7.51 10.38 6.19
N THR A 32 -7.83 11.13 5.13
CA THR A 32 -6.95 11.27 3.96
C THR A 32 -5.62 11.93 4.33
N PHE A 33 -5.64 13.00 5.13
CA PHE A 33 -4.43 13.64 5.64
C PHE A 33 -3.57 12.65 6.44
N GLN A 34 -4.17 11.95 7.40
CA GLN A 34 -3.46 11.01 8.26
C GLN A 34 -2.90 9.81 7.49
N ALA A 35 -3.65 9.28 6.52
CA ALA A 35 -3.20 8.19 5.66
C ALA A 35 -2.06 8.62 4.72
N ASN A 36 -2.07 9.86 4.27
CA ASN A 36 -1.03 10.41 3.37
C ASN A 36 0.19 10.92 4.12
N LYS A 37 0.09 11.21 5.43
CA LYS A 37 1.16 11.82 6.25
C LYS A 37 2.50 11.07 6.20
N LEU A 38 2.46 9.75 6.08
CA LEU A 38 3.65 8.89 6.05
C LEU A 38 3.93 8.31 4.66
N ARG A 39 3.17 8.69 3.63
CA ARG A 39 3.46 8.26 2.26
C ARG A 39 4.74 8.96 1.80
N GLN A 40 5.67 8.17 1.29
CA GLN A 40 6.88 8.66 0.64
C GLN A 40 6.74 8.43 -0.85
N GLU A 41 7.43 9.25 -1.65
CA GLU A 41 7.60 8.96 -3.07
C GLU A 41 8.31 7.62 -3.25
N GLU A 42 7.85 6.86 -4.22
CA GLU A 42 8.41 5.56 -4.49
C GLU A 42 9.77 5.73 -5.17
N PRO A 43 10.80 4.98 -4.75
CA PRO A 43 12.07 5.01 -5.43
C PRO A 43 11.89 4.46 -6.85
N GLU A 44 12.32 5.25 -7.84
CA GLU A 44 12.36 4.84 -9.23
C GLU A 44 13.63 4.04 -9.50
N PHE A 45 13.46 2.81 -9.98
CA PHE A 45 14.57 1.95 -10.38
C PHE A 45 14.59 1.77 -11.88
N THR A 46 15.79 1.75 -12.47
CA THR A 46 15.96 1.51 -13.90
C THR A 46 16.25 0.03 -14.17
N ILE A 47 15.90 -0.42 -15.37
CA ILE A 47 16.30 -1.73 -15.90
C ILE A 47 17.83 -1.88 -15.79
N GLY A 48 18.29 -3.07 -15.38
CA GLY A 48 19.70 -3.38 -15.12
C GLY A 48 20.21 -2.99 -13.73
N SER A 49 19.42 -2.27 -12.93
CA SER A 49 19.77 -2.00 -11.53
C SER A 49 19.73 -3.28 -10.70
N LYS A 50 20.68 -3.42 -9.77
CA LYS A 50 20.78 -4.56 -8.85
C LYS A 50 20.16 -4.21 -7.52
N LEU A 51 19.10 -4.93 -7.14
CA LEU A 51 18.36 -4.71 -5.90
C LEU A 51 18.26 -5.97 -5.08
N TYR A 52 18.21 -5.79 -3.78
CA TYR A 52 17.94 -6.86 -2.83
C TYR A 52 16.45 -7.14 -2.73
N LEU A 53 16.08 -8.43 -2.78
CA LEU A 53 14.70 -8.87 -2.62
C LEU A 53 14.41 -9.26 -1.16
N SER A 54 13.32 -8.74 -0.61
CA SER A 54 12.85 -9.10 0.74
C SER A 54 12.36 -10.54 0.81
N THR A 55 12.76 -11.24 1.88
CA THR A 55 12.35 -12.61 2.16
C THR A 55 11.02 -12.73 2.91
N GLN A 56 10.36 -11.60 3.21
CA GLN A 56 9.17 -11.57 4.05
C GLN A 56 8.05 -12.50 3.51
N ASN A 57 7.84 -12.51 2.21
CA ASN A 57 6.75 -13.27 1.57
C ASN A 57 7.24 -14.54 0.85
N LEU A 58 8.51 -14.93 1.03
CA LEU A 58 9.09 -16.07 0.33
C LEU A 58 9.02 -17.35 1.17
N ALA A 59 8.55 -18.43 0.54
CA ALA A 59 8.62 -19.79 1.10
C ALA A 59 10.05 -20.33 0.96
N LEU A 60 10.90 -19.94 1.90
CA LEU A 60 12.31 -20.35 1.96
C LEU A 60 12.45 -21.81 2.46
N PRO A 61 13.62 -22.46 2.26
CA PRO A 61 13.73 -23.92 2.40
C PRO A 61 13.29 -24.41 3.77
N LYS A 62 12.56 -25.54 3.77
CA LYS A 62 12.09 -26.22 4.97
C LYS A 62 13.30 -26.71 5.78
N GLY A 63 13.42 -26.26 7.04
CA GLY A 63 14.44 -26.72 7.97
C GLY A 63 15.23 -25.62 8.70
N ARG A 64 15.06 -24.35 8.33
CA ARG A 64 15.66 -23.22 9.06
C ARG A 64 14.58 -22.37 9.70
N ALA A 65 14.77 -22.01 10.97
CA ALA A 65 13.86 -21.08 11.65
C ALA A 65 13.88 -19.72 10.94
N ARG A 66 12.71 -19.11 10.71
CA ARG A 66 12.58 -17.80 10.05
C ARG A 66 13.43 -16.70 10.69
N LYS A 67 13.68 -16.79 12.00
CA LYS A 67 14.55 -15.87 12.76
C LYS A 67 16.02 -15.89 12.33
N LEU A 68 16.49 -17.02 11.79
CA LEU A 68 17.87 -17.21 11.34
C LEU A 68 18.04 -17.00 9.83
N MET A 69 16.98 -16.58 9.15
CA MET A 69 17.02 -16.32 7.72
C MET A 69 17.39 -14.85 7.47
N PRO A 70 18.20 -14.57 6.43
CA PRO A 70 18.46 -13.19 6.04
C PRO A 70 17.14 -12.53 5.63
N LYS A 71 16.96 -11.28 6.04
CA LYS A 71 15.76 -10.48 5.71
C LYS A 71 15.69 -10.10 4.23
N PHE A 72 16.85 -10.07 3.57
CA PHE A 72 17.01 -9.75 2.17
C PHE A 72 17.96 -10.76 1.51
N ILE A 73 17.67 -11.13 0.28
CA ILE A 73 18.47 -12.05 -0.52
C ILE A 73 18.88 -11.38 -1.81
N GLY A 74 20.13 -11.64 -2.23
CA GLY A 74 20.66 -11.43 -3.57
C GLY A 74 20.50 -10.04 -4.18
N PRO A 75 21.56 -9.41 -4.71
CA PRO A 75 21.35 -8.40 -5.73
C PRO A 75 20.82 -9.09 -6.99
N TYR A 76 19.56 -8.85 -7.35
CA TYR A 76 18.95 -9.30 -8.59
C TYR A 76 18.78 -8.12 -9.54
N GLU A 77 19.03 -8.36 -10.82
CA GLU A 77 18.88 -7.33 -11.85
C GLU A 77 17.41 -7.15 -12.22
N ILE A 78 16.99 -5.90 -12.42
CA ILE A 78 15.65 -5.59 -12.94
C ILE A 78 15.64 -5.82 -14.46
N THR A 79 14.70 -6.65 -14.91
CA THR A 79 14.47 -6.97 -16.32
C THR A 79 13.34 -6.15 -16.93
N ASP A 80 12.31 -5.82 -16.14
CA ASP A 80 11.17 -5.02 -16.59
C ASP A 80 10.63 -4.13 -15.46
N VAL A 81 10.07 -2.98 -15.83
CA VAL A 81 9.58 -1.93 -14.92
C VAL A 81 8.12 -1.64 -15.22
N HIS A 82 7.24 -1.91 -14.25
CA HIS A 82 5.82 -1.57 -14.32
C HIS A 82 5.50 -0.40 -13.39
N ALA A 83 5.95 0.80 -13.75
CA ALA A 83 5.82 2.02 -12.95
C ALA A 83 4.36 2.35 -12.59
N ALA A 84 3.38 2.04 -13.45
CA ALA A 84 1.96 2.32 -13.20
C ALA A 84 1.37 1.53 -12.01
N THR A 85 1.99 0.42 -11.61
CA THR A 85 1.54 -0.42 -10.47
C THR A 85 2.66 -0.64 -9.47
N SER A 86 3.75 0.13 -9.57
CA SER A 86 4.86 0.07 -8.60
C SER A 86 5.51 -1.32 -8.51
N ASN A 87 5.46 -2.08 -9.60
CA ASN A 87 5.93 -3.46 -9.68
C ASN A 87 7.16 -3.54 -10.60
N TYR A 88 8.10 -4.39 -10.22
CA TYR A 88 9.36 -4.60 -10.95
C TYR A 88 9.60 -6.09 -11.12
N THR A 89 10.09 -6.50 -12.30
CA THR A 89 10.40 -7.88 -12.60
C THR A 89 11.91 -8.12 -12.48
N LEU A 90 12.28 -9.05 -11.62
CA LEU A 90 13.67 -9.40 -11.32
C LEU A 90 14.14 -10.63 -12.09
N GLU A 91 15.42 -10.64 -12.45
CA GLU A 91 16.09 -11.84 -12.91
C GLU A 91 16.39 -12.76 -11.73
N LEU A 92 15.46 -13.67 -11.44
CA LEU A 92 15.62 -14.65 -10.37
C LEU A 92 16.46 -15.88 -10.81
N PRO A 93 17.29 -16.44 -9.89
CA PRO A 93 17.94 -17.72 -10.08
C PRO A 93 16.94 -18.85 -10.33
N GLN A 94 17.39 -19.87 -11.07
CA GLN A 94 16.58 -21.04 -11.41
C GLN A 94 15.97 -21.72 -10.17
N GLU A 95 16.73 -21.80 -9.07
CA GLU A 95 16.29 -22.39 -7.81
C GLU A 95 15.01 -21.76 -7.23
N LEU A 96 14.80 -20.46 -7.44
CA LEU A 96 13.60 -19.75 -6.98
C LEU A 96 12.44 -19.95 -7.97
N LYS A 97 12.74 -19.98 -9.26
CA LYS A 97 11.77 -20.27 -10.32
C LYS A 97 11.20 -21.68 -10.19
N ASP A 98 12.05 -22.66 -9.89
CA ASP A 98 11.66 -24.07 -9.67
C ASP A 98 10.71 -24.22 -8.48
N ARG A 99 10.80 -23.32 -7.50
CA ARG A 99 9.88 -23.23 -6.36
C ARG A 99 8.59 -22.47 -6.67
N ARG A 100 8.38 -22.09 -7.93
CA ARG A 100 7.22 -21.32 -8.42
C ARG A 100 7.10 -19.94 -7.78
N ILE A 101 8.24 -19.30 -7.46
CA ILE A 101 8.26 -17.91 -7.02
C ILE A 101 8.11 -17.02 -8.27
N LEU A 102 7.13 -16.14 -8.27
CA LEU A 102 6.92 -15.16 -9.34
C LEU A 102 8.07 -14.13 -9.34
N PRO A 103 8.60 -13.74 -10.50
CA PRO A 103 9.72 -12.80 -10.58
C PRO A 103 9.31 -11.32 -10.39
N THR A 104 8.00 -11.03 -10.34
CA THR A 104 7.48 -9.66 -10.21
C THR A 104 7.19 -9.32 -8.76
N PHE A 105 7.72 -8.20 -8.28
CA PHE A 105 7.60 -7.73 -6.89
C PHE A 105 7.27 -6.25 -6.82
N HIS A 106 6.49 -5.88 -5.80
CA HIS A 106 6.21 -4.49 -5.48
C HIS A 106 7.45 -3.78 -4.92
N VAL A 107 7.59 -2.48 -5.18
CA VAL A 107 8.73 -1.63 -4.77
C VAL A 107 9.07 -1.74 -3.28
N SER A 108 8.06 -1.91 -2.43
CA SER A 108 8.22 -2.04 -0.96
C SER A 108 8.98 -3.30 -0.52
N LEU A 109 9.14 -4.29 -1.40
CA LEU A 109 9.90 -5.51 -1.17
C LEU A 109 11.33 -5.44 -1.71
N LEU A 110 11.71 -4.32 -2.33
CA LEU A 110 13.00 -4.11 -2.96
C LEU A 110 13.82 -3.08 -2.19
N ARG A 111 15.15 -3.26 -2.15
CA ARG A 111 16.05 -2.35 -1.46
C ARG A 111 17.43 -2.28 -2.09
#